data_AF-A0A2D7J6G3-F1
#
_entry.id   AF-A0A2D7J6G3-F1
#
_cell.length_a   1.000
_cell.length_b   1.000
_cell.length_c   1.000
_cell.angle_alpha   90.00
_cell.angle_beta   90.00
_cell.angle_gamma   90.00
#
_symmetry.space_group_name_H-M   'P 1'
#
loop_
_entity.id
_entity.type
_entity.pdbx_description
1 polymer ?
#
loop_
_entity_poly.entity_id
_entity_poly.type
_entity_poly.pdbx_seq_one_letter_code
_entity_poly.pdbx_strand_id
1 'polypeptide(L)'
;SLPAGTHNARPYRDGVIFNDTASDHVRFVSRERGQRSFKIKQYESDEIHFAGIDDSKIARQAFGRGLCVYEDRVLVGGSSPSTISLYDIPSGDTIGSVNMTMDIRNAIHGLELWPY
;
A
#
# COMPACT_ATOMS: atom_id res chain seq x y z
N SER A 1 13.35 2.91 -15.59
CA SER A 1 13.18 1.76 -14.66
C SER A 1 12.36 2.23 -13.47
N LEU A 2 11.70 1.32 -12.75
CA LEU A 2 11.04 1.65 -11.48
C LEU A 2 12.08 1.80 -10.36
N PRO A 3 11.80 2.61 -9.32
CA PRO A 3 12.67 2.72 -8.15
C PRO A 3 12.89 1.36 -7.47
N ALA A 4 14.06 1.17 -6.84
CA ALA A 4 14.33 0.00 -6.01
C ALA A 4 13.32 -0.10 -4.86
N GLY A 5 12.92 -1.33 -4.50
CA GLY A 5 11.90 -1.58 -3.47
C GLY A 5 10.46 -1.39 -3.94
N THR A 6 10.24 -1.22 -5.24
CA THR A 6 8.90 -1.19 -5.82
C THR A 6 8.25 -2.58 -5.81
N HIS A 7 6.99 -2.67 -5.37
CA HIS A 7 6.16 -3.86 -5.48
C HIS A 7 4.83 -3.54 -6.19
N ASN A 8 4.32 -4.53 -6.94
CA ASN A 8 3.03 -4.50 -7.64
C ASN A 8 2.76 -3.16 -8.34
N ALA A 9 3.60 -2.83 -9.32
CA ALA A 9 3.41 -1.65 -10.16
C ALA A 9 2.53 -1.97 -11.36
N ARG A 10 1.73 -1.00 -11.81
CA ARG A 10 1.01 -1.08 -13.09
C ARG A 10 0.84 0.28 -13.76
N PRO A 11 0.80 0.33 -15.10
CA PRO A 11 0.36 1.52 -15.81
C PRO A 11 -1.02 1.95 -15.32
N TYR A 12 -1.22 3.26 -15.18
CA TYR A 12 -2.48 3.83 -14.76
C TYR A 12 -2.61 5.25 -15.31
N ARG A 13 -3.62 5.46 -16.16
CA ARG A 13 -3.81 6.70 -16.94
C ARG A 13 -2.55 7.06 -17.73
N ASP A 14 -2.10 8.30 -17.64
CA ASP A 14 -0.89 8.83 -18.25
C ASP A 14 0.38 8.58 -17.41
N GLY A 15 0.33 7.63 -16.47
CA GLY A 15 1.36 7.40 -15.48
C GLY A 15 1.44 5.96 -14.97
N VAL A 16 1.92 5.84 -13.75
CA VAL A 16 2.12 4.57 -13.05
C VAL A 16 1.66 4.68 -11.60
N ILE A 17 1.07 3.60 -11.10
CA ILE A 17 0.86 3.39 -9.68
C ILE A 17 1.70 2.22 -9.21
N PHE A 18 2.17 2.29 -7.97
CA PHE A 18 3.00 1.24 -7.38
C PHE A 18 3.08 1.36 -5.86
N ASN A 19 3.44 0.26 -5.19
CA ASN A 19 3.87 0.32 -3.80
C ASN A 19 5.37 0.64 -3.75
N ASP A 20 5.71 1.74 -3.13
CA ASP A 20 7.07 2.12 -2.76
C ASP A 20 7.34 1.56 -1.36
N THR A 21 7.56 0.25 -1.30
CA THR A 21 7.71 -0.47 -0.03
C THR A 21 8.98 -0.04 0.69
N ALA A 22 10.04 0.37 -0.02
CA ALA A 22 11.24 0.90 0.63
C ALA A 22 10.97 2.17 1.44
N SER A 23 10.01 2.99 1.00
CA SER A 23 9.65 4.24 1.66
C SER A 23 8.35 4.16 2.46
N ASP A 24 7.69 3.00 2.53
CA ASP A 24 6.36 2.80 3.16
C ASP A 24 5.25 3.68 2.59
N HIS A 25 5.20 3.79 1.25
CA HIS A 25 4.18 4.57 0.55
C HIS A 25 3.50 3.79 -0.57
N VAL A 26 2.28 4.21 -0.90
CA VAL A 26 1.65 3.93 -2.20
C VAL A 26 1.76 5.19 -3.05
N ARG A 27 2.20 5.05 -4.30
CA ARG A 27 2.52 6.18 -5.17
C ARG A 27 1.62 6.19 -6.40
N PHE A 28 1.24 7.39 -6.82
CA PHE A 28 0.76 7.67 -8.17
C PHE A 28 1.68 8.72 -8.79
N VAL A 29 2.27 8.41 -9.93
CA VAL A 29 3.17 9.31 -10.66
C VAL A 29 2.65 9.43 -12.07
N SER A 30 2.17 10.62 -12.43
CA SER A 30 1.63 10.94 -13.75
C SER A 30 2.51 11.98 -14.44
N ARG A 31 2.49 11.94 -15.78
CA ARG A 31 3.25 12.87 -16.61
C ARG A 31 2.62 14.27 -16.61
N GLU A 32 1.30 14.34 -16.49
CA GLU A 32 0.55 15.60 -16.65
C GLU A 32 -0.17 16.04 -15.37
N ARG A 33 -0.55 15.10 -14.50
CA ARG A 33 -1.38 15.32 -13.29
C ARG A 33 -0.56 15.44 -12.01
N GLY A 34 0.76 15.40 -12.14
CA GLY A 34 1.70 15.46 -11.02
C GLY A 34 1.80 14.13 -10.28
N GLN A 35 2.17 14.21 -8.99
CA GLN A 35 2.46 13.05 -8.16
C GLN A 35 1.61 13.06 -6.90
N ARG A 36 1.31 11.85 -6.40
CA ARG A 36 0.72 11.61 -5.08
C ARG A 36 1.51 10.52 -4.37
N SER A 37 1.61 10.70 -3.07
CA SER A 37 2.35 9.83 -2.17
C SER A 37 1.53 9.63 -0.92
N PHE A 38 1.05 8.41 -0.73
CA PHE A 38 0.18 8.06 0.39
C PHE A 38 0.97 7.22 1.37
N LYS A 39 1.14 7.73 2.59
CA LYS A 39 1.84 6.98 3.64
C LYS A 39 0.99 5.78 4.03
N ILE A 40 1.61 4.60 4.08
CA ILE A 40 0.93 3.38 4.52
C ILE A 40 0.62 3.50 6.01
N LYS A 41 -0.59 3.07 6.41
CA LYS A 41 -1.01 3.06 7.81
C LYS A 41 -0.04 2.27 8.67
N GLN A 42 0.39 2.89 9.76
CA GLN A 42 1.23 2.31 10.81
C GLN A 42 0.41 2.22 12.10
N TYR A 43 0.84 1.31 12.98
CA TYR A 43 0.25 1.08 14.29
C TYR A 43 1.33 1.22 15.36
N GLU A 44 0.89 1.44 16.61
CA GLU A 44 1.81 1.51 17.73
C GLU A 44 2.52 0.15 17.89
N SER A 45 3.81 0.20 18.23
CA SER A 45 4.66 -0.99 18.15
C SER A 45 4.28 -2.07 19.15
N ASP A 46 3.68 -1.68 20.27
CA ASP A 46 3.18 -2.55 21.35
C ASP A 46 1.84 -3.23 21.01
N GLU A 47 1.10 -2.71 20.03
CA GLU A 47 -0.11 -3.35 19.50
C GLU A 47 0.21 -4.46 18.48
N ILE A 48 1.44 -4.50 17.95
CA ILE A 48 1.83 -5.44 16.90
C ILE A 48 2.27 -6.77 17.51
N HIS A 49 1.55 -7.84 17.14
CA HIS A 49 1.90 -9.18 17.57
C HIS A 49 3.07 -9.74 16.75
N PHE A 50 3.94 -10.50 17.42
CA PHE A 50 5.10 -11.16 16.82
C PHE A 50 6.13 -10.20 16.20
N ALA A 51 6.14 -8.94 16.63
CA ALA A 51 7.19 -8.00 16.28
C ALA A 51 8.57 -8.54 16.71
N GLY A 52 9.56 -8.48 15.82
CA GLY A 52 10.94 -8.91 16.09
C GLY A 52 11.20 -10.43 15.99
N ILE A 53 10.24 -11.23 15.53
CA ILE A 53 10.46 -12.69 15.32
C ILE A 53 11.26 -12.98 14.04
N ASP A 54 11.29 -12.04 13.10
CA ASP A 54 11.96 -12.19 11.81
C ASP A 54 12.86 -10.98 11.52
N ASP A 55 14.19 -11.21 11.58
CA ASP A 55 15.22 -10.21 11.28
C ASP A 55 15.43 -9.99 9.77
N SER A 56 14.73 -10.72 8.90
CA SER A 56 14.85 -10.58 7.44
C SER A 56 14.31 -9.25 6.89
N LYS A 57 13.70 -8.40 7.73
CA LYS A 57 13.01 -7.15 7.37
C LYS A 57 11.80 -7.34 6.45
N ILE A 58 11.34 -8.58 6.22
CA ILE A 58 10.16 -8.88 5.42
C ILE A 58 8.89 -8.81 6.29
N ALA A 59 8.86 -9.48 7.44
CA ALA A 59 7.74 -9.40 8.39
C ALA A 59 7.86 -8.15 9.29
N ARG A 60 7.72 -6.98 8.66
CA ARG A 60 7.66 -5.66 9.32
C ARG A 60 6.36 -4.96 9.00
N GLN A 61 5.95 -3.97 9.79
CA GLN A 61 4.76 -3.17 9.47
C GLN A 61 4.97 -2.28 8.26
N ALA A 62 3.86 -1.84 7.68
CA ALA A 62 3.81 -0.97 6.50
C ALA A 62 4.45 -1.56 5.23
N PHE A 63 4.63 -2.89 5.18
CA PHE A 63 5.13 -3.57 4.00
C PHE A 63 4.02 -3.64 2.94
N GLY A 64 3.92 -2.59 2.11
CA GLY A 64 2.90 -2.46 1.08
C GLY A 64 3.14 -3.36 -0.13
N ARG A 65 2.13 -4.12 -0.54
CA ARG A 65 2.16 -4.96 -1.76
C ARG A 65 0.82 -5.00 -2.47
N GLY A 66 -0.29 -5.27 -1.79
CA GLY A 66 -1.60 -5.29 -2.44
C GLY A 66 -1.89 -3.96 -3.14
N LEU A 67 -2.40 -4.00 -4.37
CA LEU A 67 -2.69 -2.79 -5.14
C LEU A 67 -3.82 -3.01 -6.13
N CYS A 68 -4.88 -2.21 -6.04
CA CYS A 68 -5.86 -2.08 -7.12
C CYS A 68 -6.41 -0.63 -7.17
N VAL A 69 -7.28 -0.35 -8.12
CA VAL A 69 -7.92 0.96 -8.26
C VAL A 69 -9.42 0.76 -8.35
N TYR A 70 -10.17 1.52 -7.55
CA TYR A 70 -11.62 1.56 -7.53
C TYR A 70 -12.13 2.83 -8.22
N GLU A 71 -13.09 2.63 -9.14
CA GLU A 71 -13.79 3.68 -9.92
C GLU A 71 -12.86 4.72 -10.58
N ASP A 72 -11.69 4.29 -11.05
CA ASP A 72 -10.66 5.17 -11.62
C ASP A 72 -10.34 6.38 -10.70
N ARG A 73 -10.48 6.27 -9.38
CA ARG A 73 -10.32 7.43 -8.50
C ARG A 73 -9.61 7.11 -7.21
N VAL A 74 -9.97 5.96 -6.65
CA VAL A 74 -9.48 5.54 -5.34
C VAL A 74 -8.40 4.49 -5.55
N LEU A 75 -7.21 4.75 -5.04
CA LEU A 75 -6.15 3.77 -4.97
C LEU A 75 -6.36 2.94 -3.71
N VAL A 76 -6.34 1.62 -3.85
CA VAL A 76 -6.49 0.70 -2.72
C VAL A 76 -5.17 -0.01 -2.48
N GLY A 77 -4.61 0.18 -1.28
CA GLY A 77 -3.34 -0.41 -0.88
C GLY A 77 -3.52 -1.51 0.17
N GLY A 78 -2.84 -2.63 -0.02
CA GLY A 78 -2.73 -3.73 0.93
C GLY A 78 -1.35 -3.76 1.60
N SER A 79 -1.30 -3.93 2.92
CA SER A 79 -0.06 -3.89 3.70
C SER A 79 -0.09 -4.83 4.92
N SER A 80 1.07 -4.98 5.57
CA SER A 80 1.22 -5.59 6.89
C SER A 80 1.04 -4.58 8.03
N PRO A 81 0.49 -5.00 9.18
CA PRO A 81 -0.23 -6.25 9.38
C PRO A 81 -1.60 -6.17 8.68
N SER A 82 -2.03 -7.22 7.97
CA SER A 82 -3.27 -7.36 7.17
C SER A 82 -4.21 -6.14 7.13
N THR A 83 -3.78 -5.06 6.48
CA THR A 83 -4.50 -3.78 6.42
C THR A 83 -4.79 -3.41 4.99
N ILE A 84 -6.04 -3.04 4.72
CA ILE A 84 -6.49 -2.40 3.48
C ILE A 84 -6.68 -0.92 3.77
N SER A 85 -6.13 -0.05 2.92
CA SER A 85 -6.31 1.41 3.00
C SER A 85 -6.79 1.98 1.67
N LEU A 86 -7.66 2.99 1.75
CA LEU A 86 -8.26 3.70 0.63
C LEU A 86 -7.67 5.09 0.53
N TYR A 87 -7.21 5.47 -0.66
CA TYR A 87 -6.59 6.76 -0.93
C TYR A 87 -7.28 7.46 -2.10
N ASP A 88 -7.78 8.67 -1.90
CA ASP A 88 -8.38 9.46 -2.97
C ASP A 88 -7.30 10.17 -3.78
N ILE A 89 -7.14 9.81 -5.06
CA ILE A 89 -6.09 10.39 -5.91
C ILE A 89 -6.25 11.90 -6.12
N PRO A 90 -7.45 12.43 -6.44
CA PRO A 90 -7.64 13.86 -6.66
C PRO A 90 -7.24 14.72 -5.46
N SER A 91 -7.83 14.46 -4.28
CA SER A 91 -7.55 15.23 -3.06
C SER A 91 -6.16 14.95 -2.50
N GLY A 92 -5.66 13.72 -2.64
CA GLY A 92 -4.45 13.28 -1.95
C GLY A 92 -4.72 12.76 -0.53
N ASP A 93 -5.99 12.61 -0.14
CA ASP A 93 -6.37 12.19 1.20
C ASP A 93 -6.41 10.67 1.36
N THR A 94 -6.08 10.19 2.56
CA THR A 94 -6.41 8.83 3.00
C THR A 94 -7.85 8.83 3.49
N ILE A 95 -8.72 8.10 2.78
CA ILE A 95 -10.16 8.05 3.07
C ILE A 95 -10.43 7.19 4.31
N GLY A 96 -9.72 6.07 4.45
CA GLY A 96 -9.92 5.15 5.56
C GLY A 96 -9.10 3.87 5.44
N SER A 97 -9.10 3.09 6.52
CA SER A 97 -8.37 1.83 6.61
C SER A 97 -9.16 0.81 7.42
N VAL A 98 -9.01 -0.47 7.09
CA VAL A 98 -9.52 -1.61 7.86
C VAL A 98 -8.38 -2.58 8.10
N ASN A 99 -8.20 -3.00 9.36
CA ASN A 99 -7.26 -4.04 9.77
C ASN A 99 -8.01 -5.32 10.12
N MET A 100 -7.47 -6.47 9.71
CA MET A 100 -8.04 -7.79 10.01
C MET A 100 -7.33 -8.49 11.17
N THR A 101 -6.05 -8.21 11.38
CA THR A 101 -5.23 -8.81 12.43
C THR A 101 -3.97 -7.96 12.66
N MET A 102 -3.48 -7.98 13.90
CA MET A 102 -2.21 -7.35 14.30
C MET A 102 -1.00 -8.29 14.22
N ASP A 103 -1.18 -9.53 13.75
CA ASP A 103 -0.07 -10.44 13.46
C ASP A 103 0.75 -9.94 12.27
N ILE A 104 1.99 -9.52 12.53
CA ILE A 104 2.87 -8.90 11.55
C ILE A 104 3.26 -9.80 10.38
N ARG A 105 3.14 -11.11 10.56
CA ARG A 105 3.47 -12.09 9.51
C ARG A 105 2.40 -12.15 8.42
N ASN A 106 1.22 -11.58 8.67
CA ASN A 106 0.12 -11.53 7.73
C ASN A 106 0.07 -10.18 7.01
N ALA A 107 -0.12 -10.22 5.69
CA ALA A 107 -0.19 -9.03 4.86
C ALA A 107 -1.12 -9.25 3.66
N ILE A 108 -1.76 -8.18 3.21
CA ILE A 108 -2.54 -8.19 1.98
C ILE A 108 -1.59 -8.01 0.79
N HIS A 109 -1.19 -9.11 0.16
CA HIS A 109 -0.21 -9.12 -0.92
C HIS A 109 -0.78 -8.95 -2.33
N GLY A 110 -1.98 -9.47 -2.56
CA GLY A 110 -2.72 -9.35 -3.81
C GLY A 110 -4.08 -8.71 -3.52
N LEU A 111 -4.53 -7.86 -4.44
CA LEU A 111 -5.81 -7.18 -4.31
C LEU A 111 -6.36 -6.93 -5.71
N GLU A 112 -7.63 -7.24 -5.93
CA GLU A 112 -8.33 -7.05 -7.20
C GLU A 112 -9.80 -6.75 -6.92
N LEU A 113 -10.49 -6.08 -7.86
CA LEU A 113 -11.93 -5.86 -7.76
C LEU A 113 -12.73 -7.04 -8.33
N TRP A 114 -13.82 -7.38 -7.66
CA TRP A 114 -14.81 -8.37 -8.11
C TRP A 114 -16.06 -7.68 -8.69
N PRO A 115 -16.85 -8.27 -9.60
CA PRO A 115 -16.63 -9.53 -10.31
C PRO A 115 -15.76 -9.29 -11.53
N TYR A 116 -14.63 -9.99 -11.60
CA TYR A 116 -13.83 -10.02 -12.82
C TYR A 116 -14.58 -10.74 -13.95
#